data_AF-A0A6P2CMK3-F1
#
_entry.id   AF-A0A6P2CMK3-F1
#
_cell.length_a   1.000
_cell.length_b   1.000
_cell.length_c   1.000
_cell.angle_alpha   90.00
_cell.angle_beta   90.00
_cell.angle_gamma   90.00
#
_symmetry.space_group_name_H-M   'P 1'
#
loop_
_entity.id
_entity.type
_entity.pdbx_description
1 polymer ?
#
loop_
_entity_poly.entity_id
_entity_poly.type
_entity_poly.pdbx_seq_one_letter_code
_entity_poly.pdbx_strand_id
1 'polypeptide(L)'
;MKSLSISPEKLLTLIIGKPINLETSFRGQLLLSSIKNQETNLPSEMAGAIAEIDHNGQVNFVSLVHPFAINHHETLFDIEDNRIHREPYNWFGPQALVIEKKMKDFAHHYDGPVTDDGAIPRQYIPDNIAEPIILSDKYWQDYAQFVNDPDGSFAKQIKPMFNIK
;
A
#
# COMPACT_ATOMS: atom_id res chain seq x y z
N MET A 1 3.02 -4.90 18.66
CA MET A 1 3.12 -3.43 18.42
C MET A 1 1.81 -2.75 18.83
N LYS A 2 1.83 -1.47 19.21
CA LYS A 2 0.58 -0.70 19.45
C LYS A 2 -0.04 -0.26 18.13
N SER A 3 -1.36 -0.29 18.04
CA SER A 3 -2.14 0.14 16.88
C SER A 3 -3.15 1.21 17.26
N LEU A 4 -3.43 2.14 16.33
CA LEU A 4 -4.43 3.19 16.45
C LEU A 4 -5.32 3.24 15.21
N SER A 5 -6.63 3.16 15.41
CA SER A 5 -7.60 3.37 14.35
C SER A 5 -7.79 4.86 14.07
N ILE A 6 -7.73 5.26 12.80
CA ILE A 6 -7.86 6.64 12.33
C ILE A 6 -8.78 6.71 11.11
N SER A 7 -9.21 7.91 10.74
CA SER A 7 -10.00 8.07 9.51
C SER A 7 -9.18 7.63 8.28
N PRO A 8 -9.83 7.01 7.28
CA PRO A 8 -9.14 6.55 6.08
C PRO A 8 -8.42 7.68 5.33
N GLU A 9 -8.95 8.90 5.34
CA GLU A 9 -8.32 10.07 4.71
C GLU A 9 -7.04 10.44 5.42
N LYS A 10 -7.01 10.41 6.77
CA LYS A 10 -5.77 10.64 7.54
C LYS A 10 -4.75 9.56 7.24
N LEU A 11 -5.16 8.30 7.14
CA LEU A 11 -4.26 7.19 6.80
C LEU A 11 -3.63 7.42 5.42
N LEU A 12 -4.45 7.69 4.40
CA LEU A 12 -3.97 7.96 3.04
C LEU A 12 -3.11 9.22 2.99
N THR A 13 -3.49 10.28 3.71
CA THR A 13 -2.73 11.54 3.81
C THR A 13 -1.32 11.29 4.33
N LEU A 14 -1.17 10.50 5.39
CA LEU A 14 0.14 10.11 5.90
C LEU A 14 0.93 9.29 4.88
N ILE A 15 0.28 8.29 4.25
CA ILE A 15 0.91 7.39 3.28
C ILE A 15 1.44 8.16 2.05
N ILE A 16 0.76 9.21 1.59
CA ILE A 16 1.25 10.09 0.52
C ILE A 16 2.28 11.13 1.00
N GLY A 17 2.74 11.03 2.24
CA GLY A 17 3.80 11.86 2.82
C GLY A 17 3.35 13.24 3.28
N LYS A 18 2.04 13.47 3.46
CA LYS A 18 1.51 14.73 3.99
C LYS A 18 1.38 14.67 5.53
N PRO A 19 1.55 15.80 6.23
CA PRO A 19 1.44 15.83 7.68
C PRO A 19 0.01 15.55 8.15
N ILE A 20 -0.11 14.85 9.26
CA ILE A 20 -1.39 14.60 9.95
C ILE A 20 -1.25 14.89 11.45
N ASN A 21 -2.39 15.12 12.09
CA ASN A 21 -2.48 15.24 13.54
C ASN A 21 -3.27 14.04 14.12
N LEU A 22 -2.72 13.45 15.17
CA LEU A 22 -3.31 12.35 15.92
C LEU A 22 -3.62 12.80 17.35
N GLU A 23 -4.83 12.50 17.81
CA GLU A 23 -5.28 12.79 19.17
C GLU A 23 -4.81 11.66 20.10
N THR A 24 -3.50 11.61 20.36
CA THR A 24 -2.91 10.59 21.23
C THR A 24 -1.73 11.14 22.05
N SER A 25 -1.65 10.72 23.31
CA SER A 25 -0.51 10.97 24.18
C SER A 25 0.63 9.98 23.96
N PHE A 26 0.43 8.92 23.16
CA PHE A 26 1.45 7.92 22.87
C PHE A 26 2.63 8.51 22.10
N ARG A 27 3.83 7.99 22.37
CA ARG A 27 5.09 8.39 21.75
C ARG A 27 5.85 7.13 21.33
N GLY A 28 6.48 7.17 20.16
CA GLY A 28 7.14 6.03 19.52
C GLY A 28 6.37 5.48 18.33
N GLN A 29 6.70 4.25 17.93
CA GLN A 29 6.12 3.61 16.74
C GLN A 29 4.73 3.04 17.00
N LEU A 30 3.82 3.29 16.06
CA LEU A 30 2.47 2.74 16.04
C LEU A 30 2.12 2.23 14.65
N LEU A 31 1.32 1.16 14.63
CA LEU A 31 0.55 0.79 13.46
C LEU A 31 -0.68 1.70 13.35
N LEU A 32 -0.96 2.20 12.16
CA LEU A 32 -2.16 2.97 11.86
C LEU A 32 -3.09 2.14 10.98
N SER A 33 -4.35 2.11 11.38
CA SER A 33 -5.41 1.40 10.68
C SER A 33 -6.59 2.31 10.36
N SER A 34 -7.30 2.04 9.27
CA SER A 34 -8.55 2.74 8.97
C SER A 34 -9.68 2.23 9.85
N ILE A 35 -10.49 3.17 10.34
CA ILE A 35 -11.78 2.85 10.93
C ILE A 35 -12.73 2.29 9.87
N LYS A 36 -13.76 1.58 10.34
CA LYS A 36 -14.88 1.18 9.48
C LYS A 36 -15.55 2.41 8.90
N ASN A 37 -15.75 2.42 7.59
CA ASN A 37 -16.45 3.48 6.87
C ASN A 37 -17.17 2.92 5.63
N GLN A 38 -17.96 3.76 4.96
CA GLN A 38 -18.69 3.41 3.72
C GLN A 38 -18.37 4.36 2.57
N GLU A 39 -17.36 5.21 2.73
CA GLU A 39 -17.01 6.21 1.72
C GLU A 39 -16.37 5.53 0.51
N THR A 40 -16.89 5.81 -0.68
CA THR A 40 -16.43 5.21 -1.93
C THR A 40 -14.94 5.44 -2.14
N ASN A 41 -14.22 4.40 -2.55
CA ASN A 41 -12.78 4.40 -2.84
C ASN A 41 -11.87 4.64 -1.62
N LEU A 42 -12.40 4.57 -0.40
CA LEU A 42 -11.61 4.64 0.82
C LEU A 42 -11.42 3.27 1.49
N PRO A 43 -10.26 3.01 2.12
CA PRO A 43 -9.99 1.76 2.82
C PRO A 43 -10.82 1.67 4.12
N SER A 44 -11.29 0.49 4.48
CA SER A 44 -12.10 0.24 5.67
C SER A 44 -11.58 -0.96 6.46
N GLU A 45 -11.50 -0.85 7.78
CA GLU A 45 -11.09 -1.94 8.68
C GLU A 45 -9.74 -2.59 8.28
N MET A 46 -8.77 -1.75 7.91
CA MET A 46 -7.49 -2.17 7.32
C MET A 46 -6.29 -1.50 8.01
N ALA A 47 -5.30 -2.29 8.41
CA ALA A 47 -3.98 -1.78 8.77
C ALA A 47 -3.17 -1.41 7.52
N GLY A 48 -2.54 -0.23 7.51
CA GLY A 48 -1.90 0.28 6.28
C GLY A 48 -0.54 0.95 6.44
N ALA A 49 -0.18 1.45 7.62
CA ALA A 49 1.07 2.19 7.79
C ALA A 49 1.66 2.06 9.18
N ILE A 50 2.99 2.09 9.27
CA ILE A 50 3.70 2.37 10.52
C ILE A 50 4.05 3.85 10.53
N ALA A 51 3.74 4.50 11.65
CA ALA A 51 4.12 5.86 11.93
C ALA A 51 4.95 5.92 13.21
N GLU A 52 5.79 6.95 13.32
CA GLU A 52 6.49 7.30 14.55
C GLU A 52 6.00 8.66 15.03
N ILE A 53 5.52 8.71 16.28
CA ILE A 53 5.16 9.96 16.95
C ILE A 53 6.34 10.38 17.81
N ASP A 54 6.97 11.49 17.44
CA ASP A 54 8.09 12.05 18.19
C ASP A 54 7.66 12.68 19.52
N HIS A 55 8.62 13.10 20.34
CA HIS A 55 8.37 13.74 21.64
C HIS A 55 7.46 14.98 21.56
N ASN A 56 7.46 15.71 20.44
CA ASN A 56 6.62 16.89 20.19
C ASN A 56 5.22 16.54 19.68
N GLY A 57 4.94 15.26 19.44
CA GLY A 57 3.67 14.80 18.87
C GLY A 57 3.63 14.85 17.34
N GLN A 58 4.76 15.12 16.66
CA GLN A 58 4.84 15.11 15.21
C GLN A 58 4.77 13.67 14.70
N VAL A 59 3.89 13.44 13.75
CA VAL A 59 3.66 12.13 13.13
C VAL A 59 4.51 12.00 11.88
N ASN A 60 5.42 11.03 11.87
CA ASN A 60 6.29 10.74 10.74
C ASN A 60 5.93 9.37 10.16
N PHE A 61 5.77 9.31 8.83
CA PHE A 61 5.59 8.04 8.13
C PHE A 61 6.90 7.25 8.17
N VAL A 62 6.82 5.97 8.57
CA VAL A 62 7.99 5.08 8.65
C VAL A 62 7.98 4.07 7.50
N SER A 63 6.88 3.33 7.34
CA SER A 63 6.77 2.32 6.29
C SER A 63 5.32 2.04 5.94
N LEU A 64 5.09 1.68 4.68
CA LEU A 64 3.84 1.09 4.24
C LEU A 64 3.76 -0.36 4.77
N VAL A 65 2.57 -0.80 5.14
CA VAL A 65 2.31 -2.16 5.62
C VAL A 65 1.44 -2.85 4.58
N HIS A 66 1.75 -4.12 4.30
CA HIS A 66 0.91 -4.96 3.47
C HIS A 66 -0.48 -5.04 4.11
N PRO A 67 -1.56 -4.76 3.37
CA PRO A 67 -2.86 -4.56 3.96
C PRO A 67 -3.37 -5.85 4.61
N PHE A 68 -3.92 -5.73 5.80
CA PHE A 68 -4.57 -6.84 6.48
C PHE A 68 -5.75 -6.36 7.33
N ALA A 69 -6.72 -7.27 7.51
CA ALA A 69 -7.96 -6.97 8.24
C ALA A 69 -7.70 -6.70 9.72
N ILE A 70 -8.32 -5.66 10.24
CA ILE A 70 -8.23 -5.28 11.64
C ILE A 70 -9.61 -4.88 12.14
N ASN A 71 -10.00 -5.40 13.30
CA ASN A 71 -11.26 -5.00 13.91
C ASN A 71 -11.14 -3.55 14.37
N HIS A 72 -12.23 -2.80 14.26
CA HIS A 72 -12.26 -1.44 14.76
C HIS A 72 -12.10 -1.43 16.29
N HIS A 73 -11.21 -0.57 16.77
CA HIS A 73 -11.03 -0.26 18.19
C HIS A 73 -11.00 1.26 18.38
N GLU A 74 -11.76 1.75 19.37
CA GLU A 74 -11.83 3.19 19.72
C GLU A 74 -10.55 3.71 20.38
N THR A 75 -9.79 2.82 21.01
CA THR A 75 -8.57 3.17 21.79
C THR A 75 -7.37 2.40 21.27
N LEU A 76 -6.17 2.77 21.73
CA LEU A 76 -4.94 2.05 21.43
C LEU A 76 -5.05 0.58 21.85
N PHE A 77 -4.65 -0.31 20.95
CA PHE A 77 -4.70 -1.76 21.18
C PHE A 77 -3.41 -2.43 20.74
N ASP A 78 -3.17 -3.63 21.24
CA ASP A 78 -2.02 -4.42 20.87
C ASP A 78 -2.33 -5.27 19.64
N ILE A 79 -1.35 -5.37 18.75
CA ILE A 79 -1.37 -6.29 17.63
C ILE A 79 -0.13 -7.15 17.64
N GLU A 80 -0.29 -8.41 17.23
CA GLU A 80 0.81 -9.35 17.11
C GLU A 80 1.74 -8.92 15.95
N ASP A 81 3.04 -8.86 16.22
CA ASP A 81 4.03 -8.39 15.25
C ASP A 81 4.15 -9.29 14.02
N ASN A 82 3.84 -10.59 14.17
CA ASN A 82 3.84 -11.57 13.08
C ASN A 82 2.80 -11.25 11.97
N ARG A 83 1.80 -10.41 12.25
CA ARG A 83 0.79 -9.96 11.27
C ARG A 83 1.26 -8.73 10.49
N ILE A 84 2.33 -8.07 10.93
CA ILE A 84 2.80 -6.82 10.34
C ILE A 84 3.88 -7.13 9.30
N HIS A 85 3.49 -7.09 8.04
CA HIS A 85 4.41 -7.24 6.92
C HIS A 85 4.71 -5.85 6.36
N ARG A 86 5.96 -5.38 6.48
CA ARG A 86 6.37 -4.10 5.91
C ARG A 86 6.59 -4.26 4.41
N GLU A 87 6.05 -3.33 3.64
CA GLU A 87 6.33 -3.25 2.21
C GLU A 87 7.75 -2.69 1.98
N PRO A 88 8.49 -3.21 0.99
CA PRO A 88 9.81 -2.67 0.65
C PRO A 88 9.73 -1.30 -0.01
N TYR A 89 8.57 -0.91 -0.55
CA TYR A 89 8.33 0.35 -1.22
C TYR A 89 7.02 0.98 -0.74
N ASN A 90 6.94 2.31 -0.79
CA ASN A 90 5.67 3.00 -0.66
C ASN A 90 5.00 3.10 -2.03
N TRP A 91 4.00 2.25 -2.27
CA TRP A 91 3.26 2.16 -3.54
C TRP A 91 2.41 3.41 -3.86
N PHE A 92 2.18 4.29 -2.88
CA PHE A 92 1.51 5.57 -3.07
C PHE A 92 2.50 6.73 -3.28
N GLY A 93 3.80 6.45 -3.14
CA GLY A 93 4.86 7.45 -3.17
C GLY A 93 5.57 7.56 -4.51
N PRO A 94 6.54 8.49 -4.62
CA PRO A 94 7.31 8.71 -5.86
C PRO A 94 8.14 7.50 -6.30
N GLN A 95 8.47 6.57 -5.39
CA GLN A 95 9.21 5.35 -5.73
C GLN A 95 8.43 4.44 -6.69
N ALA A 96 7.10 4.36 -6.54
CA ALA A 96 6.24 3.60 -7.43
C ALA A 96 6.34 4.11 -8.88
N LEU A 97 6.35 5.44 -9.06
CA LEU A 97 6.50 6.07 -10.38
C LEU A 97 7.85 5.76 -11.03
N VAL A 98 8.92 5.67 -10.24
CA VAL A 98 10.26 5.29 -10.73
C VAL A 98 10.27 3.82 -11.18
N ILE A 99 9.65 2.94 -10.41
CA ILE A 99 9.52 1.51 -10.73
C ILE A 99 8.72 1.33 -12.03
N GLU A 100 7.57 1.97 -12.14
CA GLU A 100 6.77 1.95 -13.38
C GLU A 100 7.55 2.48 -14.59
N LYS A 101 8.29 3.57 -14.40
CA LYS A 101 9.10 4.15 -15.47
C LYS A 101 10.18 3.17 -15.93
N LYS A 102 10.88 2.49 -15.02
CA LYS A 102 11.87 1.46 -15.39
C LYS A 102 11.28 0.36 -16.25
N MET A 103 10.07 -0.11 -15.91
CA MET A 103 9.38 -1.12 -16.70
C MET A 103 8.96 -0.60 -18.08
N LYS A 104 8.44 0.64 -18.16
CA LYS A 104 8.11 1.31 -19.43
C LYS A 104 9.34 1.51 -20.32
N ASP A 105 10.44 1.98 -19.74
CA ASP A 105 11.70 2.20 -20.44
C ASP A 105 12.28 0.86 -20.96
N PHE A 106 12.20 -0.21 -20.16
CA PHE A 106 12.58 -1.55 -20.61
C PHE A 106 11.72 -2.01 -21.79
N ALA A 107 10.39 -1.90 -21.69
CA ALA A 107 9.48 -2.32 -22.74
C ALA A 107 9.68 -1.55 -24.05
N HIS A 108 10.04 -0.25 -23.97
CA HIS A 108 10.29 0.58 -25.15
C HIS A 108 11.53 0.15 -25.95
N HIS A 109 12.56 -0.36 -25.27
CA HIS A 109 13.82 -0.78 -25.89
C HIS A 109 13.90 -2.29 -26.13
N TYR A 110 12.86 -3.05 -25.76
CA TYR A 110 12.82 -4.49 -25.92
C TYR A 110 12.50 -4.86 -27.37
N ASP A 111 13.38 -5.65 -27.99
CA ASP A 111 13.29 -6.12 -29.38
C ASP A 111 13.12 -7.64 -29.48
N GLY A 112 12.86 -8.31 -28.36
CA GLY A 112 12.72 -9.78 -28.28
C GLY A 112 11.29 -10.30 -28.52
N PRO A 113 11.07 -11.61 -28.31
CA PRO A 113 9.76 -12.24 -28.47
C PRO A 113 8.70 -11.66 -27.53
N VAL A 114 7.47 -11.51 -28.04
CA VAL A 114 6.28 -11.14 -27.28
C VAL A 114 5.25 -12.28 -27.32
N THR A 115 4.33 -12.30 -26.37
CA THR A 115 3.15 -13.17 -26.37
C THR A 115 2.14 -12.74 -27.45
N ASP A 116 1.14 -13.58 -27.71
CA ASP A 116 0.09 -13.31 -28.72
C ASP A 116 -0.71 -12.02 -28.45
N ASP A 117 -0.81 -11.62 -27.17
CA ASP A 117 -1.43 -10.37 -26.73
C ASP A 117 -0.45 -9.17 -26.65
N GLY A 118 0.79 -9.35 -27.11
CA GLY A 118 1.80 -8.30 -27.21
C GLY A 118 2.55 -8.01 -25.91
N ALA A 119 2.41 -8.84 -24.87
CA ALA A 119 3.16 -8.70 -23.62
C ALA A 119 4.57 -9.29 -23.72
N ILE A 120 5.50 -8.78 -22.92
CA ILE A 120 6.85 -9.36 -22.81
C ILE A 120 6.80 -10.53 -21.81
N PRO A 121 7.15 -11.77 -22.21
CA PRO A 121 7.16 -12.90 -21.28
C PRO A 121 8.10 -12.63 -20.10
N ARG A 122 7.64 -12.93 -18.87
CA ARG A 122 8.38 -12.67 -17.61
C ARG A 122 9.82 -13.14 -17.62
N GLN A 123 10.12 -14.27 -18.25
CA GLN A 123 11.47 -14.84 -18.33
C GLN A 123 12.48 -13.95 -19.08
N TYR A 124 12.01 -13.01 -19.90
CA TYR A 124 12.84 -12.06 -20.64
C TYR A 124 13.02 -10.73 -19.92
N ILE A 125 12.32 -10.52 -18.80
CA ILE A 125 12.41 -9.29 -18.02
C ILE A 125 13.39 -9.52 -16.87
N PRO A 126 14.45 -8.69 -16.73
CA PRO A 126 15.37 -8.77 -15.61
C PRO A 126 14.66 -8.68 -14.25
N ASP A 127 15.12 -9.46 -13.28
CA ASP A 127 14.45 -9.56 -11.97
C ASP A 127 14.39 -8.23 -11.23
N ASN A 128 15.43 -7.40 -11.35
CA ASN A 128 15.47 -6.06 -10.75
C ASN A 128 14.43 -5.07 -11.35
N ILE A 129 13.79 -5.42 -12.46
CA ILE A 129 12.67 -4.68 -13.07
C ILE A 129 11.35 -5.39 -12.76
N ALA A 130 11.30 -6.72 -12.89
CA ALA A 130 10.07 -7.47 -12.74
C ALA A 130 9.62 -7.64 -11.28
N GLU A 131 10.54 -7.91 -10.35
CA GLU A 131 10.19 -8.19 -8.94
C GLU A 131 9.44 -7.02 -8.28
N PRO A 132 9.88 -5.74 -8.40
CA PRO A 132 9.13 -4.64 -7.81
C PRO A 132 7.73 -4.47 -8.41
N ILE A 133 7.56 -4.76 -9.70
CA ILE A 133 6.25 -4.69 -10.37
C ILE A 133 5.33 -5.80 -9.86
N ILE A 134 5.85 -7.03 -9.71
CA ILE A 134 5.09 -8.16 -9.15
C ILE A 134 4.63 -7.85 -7.71
N LEU A 135 5.51 -7.26 -6.89
CA LEU A 135 5.16 -6.83 -5.54
C LEU A 135 4.07 -5.76 -5.55
N SER A 136 4.18 -4.76 -6.44
CA SER A 136 3.16 -3.72 -6.61
C SER A 136 1.81 -4.31 -7.02
N ASP A 137 1.79 -5.21 -8.01
CA ASP A 137 0.58 -5.86 -8.51
C ASP A 137 -0.11 -6.64 -7.38
N LYS A 138 0.67 -7.42 -6.61
CA LYS A 138 0.17 -8.15 -5.45
C LYS A 138 -0.40 -7.21 -4.39
N TYR A 139 0.34 -6.14 -4.06
CA TYR A 139 -0.11 -5.16 -3.08
C TYR A 139 -1.48 -4.57 -3.45
N TRP A 140 -1.65 -4.12 -4.70
CA TRP A 140 -2.92 -3.51 -5.11
C TRP A 140 -4.08 -4.50 -5.16
N GLN A 141 -3.82 -5.75 -5.57
CA GLN A 141 -4.82 -6.82 -5.53
C GLN A 141 -5.31 -7.09 -4.10
N ASP A 142 -4.38 -7.17 -3.15
CA ASP A 142 -4.70 -7.41 -1.74
C ASP A 142 -5.36 -6.16 -1.11
N TYR A 143 -4.91 -4.96 -1.45
CA TYR A 143 -5.48 -3.67 -1.01
C TYR A 143 -6.94 -3.49 -1.46
N ALA A 144 -7.29 -3.91 -2.68
CA ALA A 144 -8.64 -3.77 -3.23
C ALA A 144 -9.73 -4.41 -2.36
N GLN A 145 -9.40 -5.46 -1.61
CA GLN A 145 -10.34 -6.15 -0.71
C GLN A 145 -10.80 -5.27 0.46
N PHE A 146 -10.03 -4.21 0.77
CA PHE A 146 -10.31 -3.29 1.86
C PHE A 146 -10.93 -1.98 1.40
N VAL A 147 -10.99 -1.73 0.09
CA VAL A 147 -11.57 -0.51 -0.46
C VAL A 147 -13.08 -0.67 -0.57
N ASN A 148 -13.81 0.34 -0.12
CA ASN A 148 -15.24 0.44 -0.37
C ASN A 148 -15.50 0.70 -1.85
N ASP A 149 -15.65 -0.37 -2.61
CA ASP A 149 -15.80 -0.36 -4.07
C ASP A 149 -17.10 -1.05 -4.54
N PRO A 150 -18.28 -0.48 -4.21
CA PRO A 150 -19.57 -1.13 -4.47
C PRO A 150 -19.88 -1.35 -5.96
N ASP A 151 -19.29 -0.56 -6.85
CA ASP A 151 -19.49 -0.65 -8.31
C ASP A 151 -18.31 -1.31 -9.06
N GLY A 152 -17.30 -1.77 -8.30
CA GLY A 152 -16.08 -2.37 -8.85
C GLY A 152 -15.21 -1.38 -9.63
N SER A 153 -15.42 -0.07 -9.49
CA SER A 153 -14.70 0.95 -10.23
C SER A 153 -13.23 1.05 -9.80
N PHE A 154 -12.92 0.84 -8.52
CA PHE A 154 -11.53 0.79 -8.03
C PHE A 154 -10.82 -0.46 -8.57
N ALA A 155 -11.42 -1.64 -8.41
CA ALA A 155 -10.86 -2.89 -8.91
C ALA A 155 -10.55 -2.86 -10.41
N LYS A 156 -11.41 -2.22 -11.23
CA LYS A 156 -11.18 -2.04 -12.67
C LYS A 156 -10.00 -1.14 -13.02
N GLN A 157 -9.57 -0.27 -12.11
CA GLN A 157 -8.40 0.59 -12.30
C GLN A 157 -7.09 -0.18 -12.09
N ILE A 158 -7.13 -1.27 -11.32
CA ILE A 158 -5.97 -2.13 -11.09
C ILE A 158 -5.70 -2.92 -12.37
N LYS A 159 -4.62 -2.55 -13.06
CA LYS A 159 -4.15 -3.22 -14.28
C LYS A 159 -2.81 -3.86 -13.98
N PRO A 160 -2.80 -5.10 -13.46
CA PRO A 160 -1.55 -5.77 -13.15
C PRO A 160 -0.75 -5.96 -14.44
N MET A 161 0.55 -5.72 -14.38
CA MET A 161 1.45 -5.96 -15.51
C MET A 161 1.79 -7.45 -15.64
N PHE A 162 1.72 -8.19 -14.53
CA PHE A 162 1.90 -9.63 -14.50
C PHE A 162 0.62 -10.35 -14.09
N ASN A 163 0.30 -11.43 -14.81
CA ASN A 163 -0.69 -12.39 -14.33
C ASN A 163 -0.09 -13.18 -13.17
N ILE A 164 -0.29 -12.68 -11.94
CA ILE A 164 -0.01 -13.42 -10.72
C ILE A 164 -1.15 -14.45 -10.58
N LYS A 165 -0.86 -15.72 -10.91
CA LYS A 165 -1.77 -16.85 -10.65
C LYS A 165 -1.47 -17.48 -9.30
#